data_AF-A0A097AS92-F1
#
_entry.id   AF-A0A097AS92-F1
#
_cell.length_a   1.000
_cell.length_b   1.000
_cell.length_c   1.000
_cell.angle_alpha   90.00
_cell.angle_beta   90.00
_cell.angle_gamma   90.00
#
_symmetry.space_group_name_H-M   'P 1'
#
loop_
_entity.id
_entity.type
_entity.pdbx_description
1 polymer ?
#
loop_
_entity_poly.entity_id
_entity_poly.type
_entity_poly.pdbx_seq_one_letter_code
_entity_poly.pdbx_strand_id
1 'polypeptide(L)'
;MKVIYYSYYGCYFSPICAYIHLNDKHKIEKEEFFKIPYLLEIDYGEIRFMGADDNQNEVFVIGMKGFSENIKRTLYGLMEIFKIEDDVIFIDTSHYDLKFFKLLMTLRKNPSLRKIVDNFLYSYYLLRYNDVRGFVERYKKIL
;
A
#
# COMPACT_ATOMS: atom_id res chain seq x y z
N MET A 1 8.16 -4.10 -15.22
CA MET A 1 8.27 -2.77 -14.56
C MET A 1 8.16 -2.94 -13.04
N LYS A 2 8.69 -2.01 -12.24
CA LYS A 2 8.52 -1.96 -10.79
C LYS A 2 7.39 -0.98 -10.42
N VAL A 3 6.38 -1.47 -9.70
CA VAL A 3 5.21 -0.69 -9.27
C VAL A 3 5.27 -0.49 -7.77
N ILE A 4 5.38 0.75 -7.30
CA ILE A 4 5.57 1.07 -5.90
C ILE A 4 4.35 1.83 -5.37
N TYR A 5 3.48 1.13 -4.63
CA TYR A 5 2.39 1.78 -3.90
C TYR A 5 2.93 2.43 -2.63
N TYR A 6 2.59 3.69 -2.38
CA TYR A 6 3.09 4.40 -1.21
C TYR A 6 2.03 5.22 -0.50
N SER A 7 2.25 5.45 0.79
CA SER A 7 1.48 6.40 1.58
C SER A 7 2.32 7.01 2.70
N TYR A 8 1.69 7.73 3.64
CA TYR A 8 2.42 8.28 4.78
C TYR A 8 3.08 7.18 5.63
N TYR A 9 2.32 6.14 5.99
CA TYR A 9 2.81 5.01 6.81
C TYR A 9 3.05 3.73 6.00
N GLY A 10 2.61 3.68 4.74
CA GLY A 10 2.84 2.53 3.83
C GLY A 10 2.23 1.21 4.30
N CYS A 11 1.27 1.26 5.24
CA CYS A 11 0.86 0.08 6.01
C CYS A 11 -0.65 -0.14 6.04
N TYR A 12 -1.44 0.61 5.27
CA TYR A 12 -2.87 0.40 5.20
C TYR A 12 -3.37 0.34 3.76
N PHE A 13 -3.62 1.47 3.09
CA PHE A 13 -4.09 1.40 1.71
C PHE A 13 -3.02 1.01 0.70
N SER A 14 -1.73 1.26 0.95
CA SER A 14 -0.66 0.79 0.05
C SER A 14 -0.64 -0.74 -0.07
N PRO A 15 -0.57 -1.53 1.02
CA PRO A 15 -0.64 -2.99 0.92
C PRO A 15 -2.00 -3.51 0.43
N ILE A 16 -3.12 -2.84 0.74
CA ILE A 16 -4.44 -3.21 0.20
C ILE A 16 -4.46 -3.05 -1.34
N CYS A 17 -4.02 -1.90 -1.85
CA CYS A 17 -3.99 -1.63 -3.29
C CYS A 17 -3.06 -2.61 -4.02
N ALA A 18 -1.86 -2.85 -3.47
CA ALA A 18 -0.93 -3.83 -4.01
C ALA A 18 -1.51 -5.25 -4.01
N TYR A 19 -2.22 -5.64 -2.95
CA TYR A 19 -2.87 -6.94 -2.89
C TYR A 19 -4.00 -7.09 -3.92
N ILE A 20 -4.84 -6.07 -4.09
CA ILE A 20 -5.89 -6.04 -5.12
C ILE A 20 -5.27 -6.13 -6.52
N HIS A 21 -4.20 -5.38 -6.76
CA HIS A 21 -3.46 -5.38 -8.03
C HIS A 21 -3.06 -6.80 -8.43
N LEU A 22 -2.45 -7.53 -7.49
CA LEU A 22 -1.87 -8.86 -7.70
C LEU A 22 -2.91 -9.98 -7.85
N ASN A 23 -4.09 -9.86 -7.22
CA ASN A 23 -5.02 -10.99 -7.12
C ASN A 23 -6.32 -10.80 -7.91
N ASP A 24 -6.51 -9.65 -8.58
CA ASP A 24 -7.74 -9.27 -9.30
C ASP A 24 -9.03 -9.60 -8.52
N LYS A 25 -8.99 -9.39 -7.20
CA LYS A 25 -10.06 -9.85 -6.31
C LYS A 25 -11.26 -8.91 -6.31
N HIS A 26 -12.43 -9.50 -6.45
CA HIS A 26 -13.72 -8.82 -6.37
C HIS A 26 -14.13 -8.35 -4.97
N LYS A 27 -13.59 -8.93 -3.90
CA LYS A 27 -13.71 -8.44 -2.51
C LYS A 27 -12.79 -9.29 -1.63
N ILE A 28 -11.97 -8.63 -0.82
CA ILE A 28 -11.16 -9.30 0.20
C ILE A 28 -12.04 -9.55 1.42
N GLU A 29 -12.24 -10.82 1.77
CA GLU A 29 -12.98 -11.21 2.98
C GLU A 29 -12.15 -10.93 4.24
N LYS A 30 -12.82 -10.81 5.38
CA LYS A 30 -12.20 -10.27 6.60
C LYS A 30 -11.02 -11.10 7.10
N GLU A 31 -11.15 -12.42 7.07
CA GLU A 31 -10.13 -13.36 7.51
C GLU A 31 -8.88 -13.28 6.63
N GLU A 32 -9.05 -12.93 5.36
CA GLU A 32 -7.99 -12.72 4.39
C GLU A 32 -7.39 -11.31 4.51
N PHE A 33 -8.23 -10.30 4.78
CA PHE A 33 -7.82 -8.90 4.92
C PHE A 33 -6.68 -8.75 5.92
N PHE A 34 -6.79 -9.36 7.10
CA PHE A 34 -5.74 -9.29 8.13
C PHE A 34 -4.50 -10.16 7.85
N LYS A 35 -4.49 -10.90 6.73
CA LYS A 35 -3.34 -11.67 6.24
C LYS A 35 -2.63 -11.00 5.06
N ILE A 36 -3.13 -9.85 4.58
CA ILE A 36 -2.44 -9.08 3.54
C ILE A 36 -1.03 -8.74 4.06
N PRO A 37 0.03 -9.02 3.28
CA PRO A 37 1.40 -8.70 3.68
C PRO A 37 1.55 -7.23 4.05
N TYR A 38 2.30 -6.96 5.12
CA TYR A 38 2.64 -5.62 5.62
C TYR A 38 1.46 -4.75 6.10
N LEU A 39 0.25 -5.31 6.11
CA LEU A 39 -0.91 -4.60 6.63
C LEU A 39 -0.74 -4.34 8.14
N LEU A 40 -0.97 -3.09 8.53
CA LEU A 40 -0.80 -2.54 9.87
C LEU A 40 0.64 -2.48 10.38
N GLU A 41 1.63 -2.85 9.56
CA GLU A 41 3.05 -2.74 9.86
C GLU A 41 3.59 -1.40 9.37
N ILE A 42 3.59 -0.41 10.27
CA ILE A 42 4.08 0.94 9.99
C ILE A 42 5.51 0.90 9.44
N ASP A 43 5.71 1.55 8.30
CA ASP A 43 7.00 1.70 7.65
C ASP A 43 7.31 3.19 7.40
N TYR A 44 8.61 3.52 7.35
CA TYR A 44 9.15 4.85 7.10
C TYR A 44 10.33 4.84 6.11
N GLY A 45 10.35 3.94 5.13
CA GLY A 45 11.30 4.03 4.02
C GLY A 45 11.78 2.70 3.48
N GLU A 46 11.26 1.57 3.94
CA GLU A 46 11.61 0.26 3.42
C GLU A 46 10.74 -0.10 2.21
N ILE A 47 11.36 -0.29 1.05
CA ILE A 47 10.68 -0.84 -0.12
C ILE A 47 10.48 -2.34 0.11
N ARG A 48 9.23 -2.78 0.26
CA ARG A 48 8.89 -4.17 0.57
C ARG A 48 8.17 -4.83 -0.59
N PHE A 49 8.64 -6.00 -1.01
CA PHE A 49 8.11 -6.75 -2.16
C PHE A 49 6.79 -7.45 -1.82
N MET A 50 5.77 -7.26 -2.66
CA MET A 50 4.44 -7.87 -2.50
C MET A 50 4.25 -9.10 -3.39
N GLY A 51 4.81 -9.09 -4.60
CA GLY A 51 4.59 -10.13 -5.61
C GLY A 51 4.79 -9.60 -7.03
N ALA A 52 4.59 -10.46 -8.03
CA ALA A 52 4.54 -10.06 -9.44
C ALA A 52 3.13 -10.27 -9.99
N ASP A 53 2.65 -9.36 -10.82
CA ASP A 53 1.36 -9.48 -11.52
C ASP A 53 1.44 -10.41 -12.75
N ASP A 54 0.32 -10.60 -13.45
CA ASP A 54 0.25 -11.45 -14.65
C ASP A 54 1.15 -10.96 -15.80
N ASN A 55 1.46 -9.66 -15.83
CA ASN A 55 2.34 -9.02 -16.81
C ASN A 55 3.82 -9.02 -16.35
N GLN A 56 4.16 -9.73 -15.27
CA GLN A 56 5.50 -9.77 -14.66
C GLN A 56 5.96 -8.39 -14.12
N ASN A 57 5.03 -7.49 -13.81
CA ASN A 57 5.35 -6.29 -13.06
C ASN A 57 5.53 -6.64 -11.59
N GLU A 58 6.67 -6.28 -11.02
CA GLU A 58 6.95 -6.47 -9.61
C GLU A 58 6.32 -5.36 -8.80
N VAL A 59 5.50 -5.73 -7.83
CA VAL A 59 4.71 -4.81 -7.00
C VAL A 59 5.36 -4.71 -5.62
N PHE A 60 5.49 -3.47 -5.14
CA PHE A 60 6.10 -3.14 -3.86
C PHE A 60 5.25 -2.14 -3.08
N VAL A 61 5.55 -2.02 -1.79
CA VAL A 61 4.99 -0.99 -0.90
C VAL A 61 6.09 -0.25 -0.13
N ILE A 62 5.84 1.03 0.20
CA ILE A 62 6.72 1.85 1.05
C ILE A 62 5.93 2.94 1.80
N GLY A 63 6.33 3.23 3.04
CA GLY A 63 5.90 4.39 3.81
C GLY A 63 6.87 5.57 3.62
N MET A 64 6.36 6.73 3.19
CA MET A 64 7.20 7.87 2.81
C MET A 64 7.16 9.06 3.77
N LYS A 65 6.29 9.05 4.79
CA LYS A 65 6.20 10.08 5.85
C LYS A 65 6.15 11.54 5.36
N GLY A 66 5.59 11.78 4.17
CA GLY A 66 5.53 13.12 3.56
C GLY A 66 6.77 13.56 2.78
N PHE A 67 7.77 12.69 2.63
CA PHE A 67 8.99 12.92 1.84
C PHE A 67 8.95 12.26 0.46
N SER A 68 7.75 12.03 -0.09
CA SER A 68 7.58 11.25 -1.32
C SER A 68 8.38 11.80 -2.49
N GLU A 69 8.36 13.11 -2.72
CA GLU A 69 9.11 13.73 -3.81
C GLU A 69 10.63 13.67 -3.59
N ASN A 70 11.11 13.82 -2.35
CA ASN A 70 12.52 13.66 -2.04
C ASN A 70 12.99 12.22 -2.28
N ILE A 71 12.20 11.23 -1.86
CA ILE A 71 12.52 9.81 -2.03
C ILE A 71 12.53 9.44 -3.51
N LYS A 72 11.50 9.83 -4.28
CA LYS A 72 11.44 9.58 -5.74
C LYS A 72 12.64 10.17 -6.46
N ARG A 73 12.96 11.45 -6.22
CA ARG A 73 14.12 12.13 -6.84
C ARG A 73 15.43 11.44 -6.47
N THR A 74 15.58 11.03 -5.22
CA THR A 74 16.76 10.31 -4.76
C THR A 74 16.90 8.97 -5.47
N LEU A 75 15.81 8.20 -5.58
CA LEU A 75 15.81 6.91 -6.27
C LEU A 75 16.13 7.06 -7.76
N TYR A 76 15.50 8.01 -8.46
CA TYR A 76 15.81 8.27 -9.87
C TYR A 76 17.26 8.71 -10.07
N GLY A 77 17.80 9.56 -9.20
CA GLY A 77 19.22 9.95 -9.24
C GLY A 77 20.17 8.78 -9.00
N LEU A 78 19.84 7.86 -8.08
CA LEU A 78 20.63 6.64 -7.89
C LEU A 78 20.56 5.73 -9.12
N MET A 79 19.37 5.55 -9.70
CA MET A 79 19.21 4.75 -10.92
C MET A 79 20.08 5.29 -12.06
N GLU A 80 20.13 6.61 -12.24
CA GLU A 80 21.00 7.25 -13.23
C GLU A 80 22.48 6.98 -12.96
N ILE A 81 22.94 7.17 -11.71
CA ILE A 81 24.35 6.97 -11.31
C ILE A 81 24.79 5.51 -11.55
N PHE A 82 23.92 4.56 -11.22
CA PHE A 82 24.20 3.12 -11.35
C PHE A 82 23.81 2.53 -12.70
N LYS A 83 23.31 3.34 -13.64
CA LYS A 83 22.82 2.91 -14.96
C LYS A 83 21.78 1.79 -14.88
N ILE A 84 20.84 1.94 -13.95
CA ILE A 84 19.68 1.06 -13.79
C ILE A 84 18.62 1.53 -14.78
N GLU A 85 18.27 0.66 -15.72
CA GLU A 85 17.31 0.95 -16.80
C GLU A 85 15.89 0.45 -16.49
N ASP A 86 15.63 0.01 -15.26
CA ASP A 86 14.29 -0.44 -14.84
C ASP A 86 13.27 0.71 -14.90
N ASP A 87 12.09 0.45 -15.47
CA ASP A 87 10.94 1.34 -15.32
C ASP A 87 10.37 1.25 -13.90
N VAL A 88 10.24 2.40 -13.23
CA VAL A 88 9.69 2.51 -11.87
C VAL A 88 8.56 3.53 -11.83
N ILE A 89 7.36 3.06 -11.45
CA ILE A 89 6.19 3.91 -11.22
C ILE A 89 5.84 3.97 -9.74
N PHE A 90 5.58 5.18 -9.23
CA PHE A 90 5.11 5.39 -7.87
C PHE A 90 3.62 5.74 -7.87
N ILE A 91 2.83 5.00 -7.10
CA ILE A 91 1.38 5.17 -6.99
C ILE A 91 1.02 5.64 -5.59
N ASP A 92 0.52 6.88 -5.49
CA ASP A 92 0.12 7.49 -4.23
C ASP A 92 -1.23 6.96 -3.74
N THR A 93 -1.27 6.40 -2.54
CA THR A 93 -2.51 5.96 -1.87
C THR A 93 -2.87 6.81 -0.66
N SER A 94 -2.17 7.94 -0.43
CA SER A 94 -2.31 8.77 0.77
C SER A 94 -3.68 9.42 0.91
N HIS A 95 -4.43 9.61 -0.18
CA HIS A 95 -5.79 10.16 -0.15
C HIS A 95 -6.81 9.26 0.56
N TYR A 96 -6.50 7.97 0.73
CA TYR A 96 -7.34 7.05 1.49
C TYR A 96 -6.93 6.90 2.97
N ASP A 97 -5.75 7.39 3.36
CA ASP A 97 -5.19 7.17 4.69
C ASP A 97 -6.02 7.83 5.81
N LEU A 98 -6.04 7.16 6.96
CA LEU A 98 -6.64 7.69 8.18
C LEU A 98 -5.65 8.63 8.87
N LYS A 99 -6.00 9.92 9.01
CA LYS A 99 -5.14 10.91 9.69
C LYS A 99 -4.74 10.52 11.12
N PHE A 100 -5.60 9.75 11.80
CA PHE A 100 -5.40 9.25 13.16
C PHE A 100 -4.95 7.77 13.20
N PHE A 101 -4.39 7.24 12.12
CA PHE A 101 -3.99 5.82 12.02
C PHE A 101 -3.05 5.38 13.16
N LYS A 102 -2.06 6.20 13.52
CA LYS A 102 -1.14 5.90 14.63
C LYS A 102 -1.85 5.76 15.98
N LEU A 103 -2.90 6.54 16.21
CA LEU A 103 -3.76 6.42 17.39
C LEU A 103 -4.52 5.08 17.37
N LEU A 104 -5.11 4.71 16.23
CA LEU A 104 -5.77 3.40 16.07
C LEU A 104 -4.82 2.24 16.35
N MET A 105 -3.59 2.30 15.83
CA MET A 105 -2.59 1.27 16.09
C MET A 105 -2.20 1.19 17.56
N THR A 106 -2.18 2.33 18.26
CA THR A 106 -1.95 2.37 19.71
C THR A 106 -3.11 1.70 20.47
N LEU A 107 -4.36 2.02 20.12
CA LEU A 107 -5.55 1.40 20.71
C LEU A 107 -5.62 -0.11 20.43
N ARG A 108 -5.21 -0.54 19.23
CA ARG A 108 -5.19 -1.95 18.82
C ARG A 108 -4.28 -2.84 19.67
N LYS A 109 -3.24 -2.27 20.29
CA LYS A 109 -2.33 -3.00 21.20
C LYS A 109 -3.05 -3.49 22.45
N ASN A 110 -4.14 -2.84 22.85
CA ASN A 110 -4.98 -3.31 23.96
C ASN A 110 -5.86 -4.48 23.48
N PRO A 111 -5.74 -5.69 24.08
CA PRO A 111 -6.52 -6.86 23.67
C PRO A 111 -8.04 -6.63 23.68
N SER A 112 -8.55 -5.84 24.63
CA SER A 112 -9.98 -5.54 24.76
C SER A 112 -10.49 -4.65 23.62
N LEU A 113 -9.63 -3.77 23.07
CA LEU A 113 -9.98 -2.87 21.97
C LEU A 113 -9.62 -3.44 20.59
N ARG A 114 -8.75 -4.46 20.53
CA ARG A 114 -8.26 -5.05 19.27
C ARG A 114 -9.38 -5.40 18.31
N LYS A 115 -10.40 -6.14 18.78
CA LYS A 115 -11.54 -6.55 17.95
C LYS A 115 -12.36 -5.36 17.43
N ILE A 116 -12.51 -4.32 18.24
CA ILE A 116 -13.23 -3.09 17.86
C ILE A 116 -12.46 -2.35 16.77
N VAL A 117 -11.15 -2.16 16.97
CA VAL A 117 -10.28 -1.50 15.98
C VAL A 117 -10.21 -2.32 14.69
N ASP A 118 -10.06 -3.64 14.76
CA ASP A 118 -10.05 -4.52 13.60
C ASP A 118 -11.39 -4.45 12.82
N ASN A 119 -12.52 -4.46 13.52
CA ASN A 119 -13.82 -4.25 12.90
C ASN A 119 -13.91 -2.89 12.19
N PHE A 120 -13.49 -1.81 12.87
CA PHE A 120 -13.49 -0.47 12.30
C PHE A 120 -12.62 -0.39 11.03
N LEU A 121 -11.40 -0.93 11.08
CA LEU A 121 -10.49 -0.95 9.93
C LEU A 121 -11.10 -1.75 8.78
N TYR A 122 -11.65 -2.93 9.03
CA TYR A 122 -12.27 -3.70 7.95
C TYR A 122 -13.50 -2.99 7.36
N SER A 123 -14.37 -2.42 8.20
CA SER A 123 -15.51 -1.61 7.74
C SER A 123 -15.07 -0.39 6.93
N TYR A 124 -14.00 0.29 7.33
CA TYR A 124 -13.46 1.43 6.59
C TYR A 124 -12.93 1.02 5.21
N TYR A 125 -12.25 -0.12 5.12
CA TYR A 125 -11.89 -0.72 3.82
C TYR A 125 -13.13 -0.99 2.96
N LEU A 126 -14.17 -1.62 3.50
CA LEU A 126 -15.40 -1.92 2.75
C LEU A 126 -16.07 -0.65 2.21
N LEU A 127 -16.09 0.43 2.99
CA LEU A 127 -16.64 1.73 2.56
C LEU A 127 -15.87 2.33 1.38
N ARG A 128 -14.58 2.03 1.25
CA ARG A 128 -13.70 2.56 0.20
C ARG A 128 -13.44 1.57 -0.94
N TYR A 129 -13.96 0.36 -0.83
CA TYR A 129 -13.55 -0.75 -1.67
C TYR A 129 -13.71 -0.46 -3.18
N ASN A 130 -14.88 0.03 -3.60
CA ASN A 130 -15.14 0.33 -5.01
C ASN A 130 -14.23 1.44 -5.55
N ASP A 131 -13.97 2.49 -4.75
CA ASP A 131 -13.06 3.58 -5.11
C ASP A 131 -11.63 3.07 -5.29
N VAL A 132 -11.17 2.25 -4.34
CA VAL A 132 -9.82 1.67 -4.33
C VAL A 132 -9.63 0.70 -5.49
N ARG A 133 -10.60 -0.17 -5.76
CA ARG A 133 -10.56 -1.05 -6.92
C ARG A 133 -10.51 -0.24 -8.23
N GLY A 134 -11.44 0.70 -8.40
CA GLY A 134 -11.44 1.56 -9.58
C GLY A 134 -10.14 2.35 -9.74
N PHE A 135 -9.50 2.73 -8.64
CA PHE A 135 -8.18 3.36 -8.63
C PHE A 135 -7.09 2.40 -9.13
N VAL A 136 -7.01 1.19 -8.57
CA VAL A 136 -6.03 0.17 -9.01
C VAL A 136 -6.21 -0.18 -10.48
N GLU A 137 -7.44 -0.40 -10.94
CA GLU A 137 -7.75 -0.72 -12.34
C GLU A 137 -7.31 0.37 -13.32
N ARG A 138 -7.41 1.64 -12.94
CA ARG A 138 -6.91 2.75 -13.79
C ARG A 138 -5.40 2.69 -13.96
N TYR A 139 -4.68 2.34 -12.91
CA TYR A 139 -3.22 2.18 -13.01
C TYR A 139 -2.86 0.94 -13.81
N LYS A 140 -3.50 -0.22 -13.57
CA LYS A 140 -3.21 -1.45 -14.35
C LYS A 140 -3.35 -1.26 -15.86
N LYS A 141 -4.21 -0.36 -16.34
CA LYS A 141 -4.37 -0.07 -17.78
C LYS A 141 -3.20 0.68 -18.41
N ILE A 142 -2.34 1.30 -17.62
CA ILE A 142 -1.15 2.03 -18.08
C ILE A 142 0.15 1.29 -17.75
N LEU A 143 0.05 0.05 -17.24
CA LEU A 143 1.16 -0.86 -16.99
C LEU A 143 1.20 -1.97 -18.03
#